data_AF-A0A958SAR6-F1
#
_entry.id   AF-A0A958SAR6-F1
#
_cell.length_a   1.000
_cell.length_b   1.000
_cell.length_c   1.000
_cell.angle_alpha   90.00
_cell.angle_beta   90.00
_cell.angle_gamma   90.00
#
_symmetry.space_group_name_H-M   'P 1'
#
loop_
_entity.id
_entity.type
_entity.pdbx_description
1 polymer ?
#
loop_
_entity_poly.entity_id
_entity_poly.type
_entity_poly.pdbx_seq_one_letter_code
_entity_poly.pdbx_strand_id
1 'polypeptide(L)' 'YNVAGGLNTKIMNNSFKVSYVLNPKMQTIIQLGVNNRMVKSDFTNSSSTWITFGIKTALINQIFDI' A
#
# COMPACT_ATOMS: atom_id res chain seq x y z
N TYR A 1 10.98 18.04 -0.54
CA TYR A 1 12.44 17.81 -0.64
C TYR A 1 12.96 17.80 0.79
N ASN A 2 13.06 16.62 1.41
CA ASN A 2 13.53 16.51 2.79
C ASN A 2 15.05 16.30 2.77
N VAL A 3 15.78 17.30 3.25
CA VAL A 3 17.23 17.33 3.32
C VAL A 3 17.63 16.82 4.70
N ALA A 4 18.17 15.61 4.76
CA ALA A 4 18.98 15.17 5.90
C ALA A 4 20.45 15.36 5.49
N GLY A 5 21.08 16.42 5.99
CA GLY A 5 22.55 16.55 5.99
C GLY A 5 23.24 16.79 4.63
N GLY A 6 22.64 17.54 3.71
CA GLY A 6 23.32 17.98 2.48
C GLY A 6 23.42 16.94 1.35
N LEU A 7 22.86 15.75 1.54
CA LEU A 7 22.73 14.73 0.50
C LEU A 7 21.42 14.92 -0.26
N ASN A 8 21.50 15.09 -1.58
CA ASN A 8 20.32 15.34 -2.41
C ASN A 8 19.57 14.02 -2.65
N THR A 9 18.71 13.65 -1.70
CA THR A 9 18.00 12.38 -1.76
C THR A 9 16.68 12.53 -2.52
N LYS A 10 16.59 11.94 -3.70
CA LYS A 10 15.35 11.82 -4.46
C LYS A 10 14.62 10.55 -4.05
N ILE A 11 13.49 10.73 -3.37
CA ILE A 11 12.59 9.63 -3.00
C ILE A 11 11.46 9.59 -4.03
N MET A 12 11.31 8.47 -4.72
CA MET A 12 10.21 8.23 -5.66
C MET A 12 9.39 7.04 -5.18
N ASN A 13 8.08 7.23 -5.04
CA ASN A 13 7.17 6.20 -4.55
C ASN A 13 6.02 6.02 -5.54
N ASN A 14 6.06 4.92 -6.28
CA ASN A 14 5.02 4.53 -7.22
C ASN A 14 4.17 3.41 -6.62
N SER A 15 2.85 3.59 -6.60
CA SER A 15 1.92 2.56 -6.13
C SER A 15 0.86 2.33 -7.20
N PHE A 16 0.61 1.05 -7.48
CA PHE A 16 -0.47 0.62 -8.35
C PHE A 16 -1.32 -0.38 -7.58
N LYS A 17 -2.63 -0.15 -7.55
CA LYS A 17 -3.58 -0.98 -6.80
C LYS A 17 -4.79 -1.28 -7.66
N VAL A 18 -5.16 -2.55 -7.71
CA VAL A 18 -6.38 -3.04 -8.35
C VAL A 18 -7.25 -3.64 -7.26
N SER A 19 -8.53 -3.30 -7.29
CA SER A 19 -9.50 -3.77 -6.31
C SER A 19 -10.75 -4.25 -7.02
N TYR A 20 -11.32 -5.36 -6.57
CA TYR A 20 -12.57 -5.89 -7.08
C TYR A 20 -13.56 -6.14 -5.94
N VAL A 21 -14.79 -5.64 -6.11
CA VAL A 21 -15.88 -5.85 -5.15
C VAL A 21 -16.47 -7.22 -5.39
N LEU A 22 -16.23 -8.16 -4.46
CA LEU A 22 -16.82 -9.49 -4.51
C LEU A 22 -18.26 -9.48 -4.01
N ASN A 23 -18.52 -8.82 -2.88
CA ASN A 23 -19.84 -8.79 -2.27
C ASN A 23 -20.11 -7.41 -1.67
N PRO A 24 -20.98 -6.59 -2.29
CA PRO A 24 -21.28 -5.25 -1.78
C PRO A 24 -22.05 -5.28 -0.46
N LYS A 25 -22.85 -6.32 -0.17
CA LYS A 25 -23.61 -6.43 1.09
C LYS A 25 -22.72 -6.68 2.30
N MET A 26 -21.66 -7.48 2.13
CA MET A 26 -20.66 -7.76 3.17
C MET A 26 -19.42 -6.85 3.08
N GLN A 27 -19.45 -5.89 2.14
CA GLN A 27 -18.31 -5.03 1.79
C GLN A 27 -17.02 -5.82 1.56
N THR A 28 -17.13 -7.00 0.95
CA THR A 28 -16.00 -7.87 0.66
C THR A 28 -15.32 -7.42 -0.63
N ILE A 29 -14.05 -7.02 -0.52
CA ILE A 29 -13.24 -6.47 -1.60
C ILE A 29 -11.90 -7.20 -1.63
N ILE A 30 -11.56 -7.81 -2.76
CA ILE A 30 -10.21 -8.32 -3.00
C ILE A 30 -9.36 -7.17 -3.50
N GLN A 31 -8.15 -7.05 -2.97
CA GLN A 31 -7.16 -6.06 -3.33
C GLN A 31 -5.84 -6.73 -3.69
N LEU A 32 -5.28 -6.26 -4.80
CA LEU A 32 -3.91 -6.53 -5.21
C LEU A 32 -3.20 -5.20 -5.41
N GLY A 33 -1.97 -5.11 -4.92
CA GLY A 33 -1.19 -3.89 -5.00
C GLY A 33 0.28 -4.19 -5.24
N VAL A 34 0.92 -3.35 -6.04
CA VAL A 34 2.36 -3.33 -6.22
C VAL A 34 2.87 -1.94 -5.87
N ASN A 35 3.80 -1.89 -4.93
CA ASN A 35 4.42 -0.66 -4.47
C ASN A 35 5.91 -0.71 -4.79
N ASN A 36 6.41 0.35 -5.39
CA ASN A 36 7.79 0.50 -5.78
C ASN A 36 8.31 1.77 -5.13
N ARG A 37 9.29 1.63 -4.25
CA ARG A 37 9.96 2.75 -3.60
C ARG A 37 11.42 2.76 -4.04
N MET A 38 11.80 3.85 -4.71
CA MET A 38 13.17 4.10 -5.13
C MET A 38 13.74 5.24 -4.30
N VAL A 39 14.89 4.99 -3.70
CA VAL A 39 15.64 5.98 -2.92
C VAL A 39 16.97 6.17 -3.63
N LYS A 40 17.12 7.32 -4.28
CA LYS A 40 18.36 7.72 -4.95
C LYS A 40 19.03 8.80 -4.12
N SER A 41 20.24 8.53 -3.66
CA SER A 41 21.15 9.46 -3.00
C SER A 41 22.49 9.45 -3.73
N ASP A 42 23.31 10.48 -3.52
CA ASP A 42 24.59 10.65 -4.22
C ASP A 42 25.58 9.47 -4.02
N PHE A 43 25.37 8.67 -2.96
CA PHE A 43 26.20 7.51 -2.62
C PHE A 43 25.48 6.16 -2.72
N THR A 44 24.16 6.13 -2.90
CA THR A 44 23.39 4.88 -2.83
C THR A 44 22.15 4.96 -3.70
N ASN A 45 21.95 3.92 -4.51
CA ASN A 45 20.74 3.71 -5.28
C ASN A 45 20.08 2.42 -4.79
N SER A 46 18.95 2.56 -4.08
CA SER A 46 18.19 1.41 -3.58
C SER A 46 16.78 1.43 -4.15
N SER A 47 16.35 0.30 -4.69
CA SER A 47 14.99 0.08 -5.19
C SER A 47 14.37 -1.06 -4.41
N SER A 48 13.20 -0.82 -3.82
CA SER A 48 12.45 -1.82 -3.09
C SER A 48 11.05 -1.94 -3.67
N THR A 49 10.68 -3.15 -4.07
CA THR A 49 9.38 -3.46 -4.65
C THR A 49 8.66 -4.45 -3.74
N TRP A 50 7.42 -4.12 -3.38
CA TRP A 50 6.57 -4.94 -2.53
C TRP A 50 5.27 -5.25 -3.25
N ILE A 51 4.87 -6.52 -3.17
CA ILE A 51 3.59 -7.00 -3.67
C ILE A 51 2.70 -7.24 -2.45
N THR A 52 1.51 -6.68 -2.49
CA THR A 52 0.51 -6.82 -1.43
C THR A 52 -0.73 -7.47 -2.02
N PHE A 53 -1.22 -8.51 -1.36
CA PHE A 53 -2.54 -9.09 -1.62
C PHE A 53 -3.35 -9.04 -0.32
N GLY A 54 -4.66 -8.82 -0.43
CA GLY A 54 -5.49 -8.74 0.75
C GLY A 54 -6.97 -8.81 0.43
N ILE A 55 -7.74 -9.21 1.43
CA ILE A 55 -9.20 -9.22 1.41
C ILE A 55 -9.64 -8.23 2.47
N LYS A 56 -10.39 -7.21 2.08
CA LYS A 56 -11.13 -6.35 3.02
C LYS A 56 -12.54 -6.88 3.12
N THR A 57 -13.04 -7.07 4.33
CA THR A 57 -14.41 -7.49 4.57
C THR A 57 -14.93 -6.76 5.80
N ALA A 58 -16.19 -6.34 5.79
CA ALA A 58 -16.82 -5.82 7.00
C ALA A 58 -17.31 -7.00 7.84
N LEU A 59 -16.58 -7.33 8.90
CA LEU A 59 -17.05 -8.25 9.94
C LEU A 59 -17.96 -7.46 10.88
N ILE A 60 -19.24 -7.43 10.56
CA ILE A 60 -20.24 -6.83 11.44
C ILE A 60 -20.57 -7.89 12.50
N ASN A 61 -19.97 -7.77 13.69
CA ASN A 61 -20.39 -8.58 14.84
C ASN A 61 -21.68 -7.97 15.38
N GLN A 62 -22.83 -8.44 14.88
CA GLN A 62 -24.12 -8.12 15.50
C GLN A 62 -24.24 -8.96 16.76
N ILE A 63 -23.84 -8.39 17.91
CA ILE A 63 -24.30 -8.90 19.21
C ILE A 63 -25.80 -8.60 19.25
N PHE A 64 -26.59 -9.63 18.97
CA PHE A 64 -27.99 -9.67 19.32
C PHE A 64 -28.04 -9.91 20.83
N ASP A 65 -28.15 -8.83 21.60
CA ASP A 65 -28.57 -8.93 22.99
C ASP A 65 -30.09 -9.16 22.99
N ILE A 66 -30.53 -10.29 23.57
CA ILE A 66 -31.94 -10.70 23.71
C ILE A 66 -32.36 -10.53 25.16
#